data_AF-A0A800JAI8-F1
#
_entry.id   AF-A0A800JAI8-F1
#
_cell.length_a   1.000
_cell.length_b   1.000
_cell.length_c   1.000
_cell.angle_alpha   90.00
_cell.angle_beta   90.00
_cell.angle_gamma   90.00
#
_symmetry.space_group_name_H-M   'P 1'
#
loop_
_entity.id
_entity.type
_entity.pdbx_description
1 polymer ?
#
loop_
_entity_poly.entity_id
_entity_poly.type
_entity_poly.pdbx_seq_one_letter_code
_entity_poly.pdbx_strand_id
1 'polypeptide(L)'
;MILPDGGNYVGETKNGKPSGQGTITLSDGGNYVGEFKNGKPNGQGTMTLPDGTTKYIGEWKNGKPNGQGTEITTDGSKFVGEFKDDSFLNGTFYDKKGNIKSKMLNGKIE
;
A
#
# COMPACT_ATOMS: atom_id res chain seq x y z
N MET A 1 20.19 -2.99 2.85
CA MET A 1 20.13 -4.46 3.01
C MET A 1 19.63 -5.00 1.69
N ILE A 2 20.42 -5.83 1.02
CA ILE A 2 19.93 -6.53 -0.18
C ILE A 2 18.98 -7.63 0.28
N LEU A 3 17.82 -7.69 -0.34
CA LEU A 3 16.77 -8.66 -0.05
C LEU A 3 16.95 -9.91 -0.94
N PRO A 4 16.44 -11.08 -0.52
CA PRO A 4 16.62 -12.33 -1.28
C PRO A 4 16.07 -12.28 -2.72
N ASP A 5 15.09 -11.42 -2.97
CA ASP A 5 14.45 -11.21 -4.28
C ASP A 5 15.24 -10.26 -5.19
N GLY A 6 16.40 -9.76 -4.74
CA GLY A 6 17.21 -8.77 -5.46
C GLY A 6 16.78 -7.32 -5.18
N GLY A 7 15.74 -7.10 -4.38
CA GLY A 7 15.36 -5.78 -3.90
C GLY A 7 16.39 -5.20 -2.92
N ASN A 8 16.23 -3.92 -2.59
CA ASN A 8 17.05 -3.25 -1.59
C ASN A 8 16.17 -2.57 -0.55
N TYR A 9 16.56 -2.70 0.71
CA TYR A 9 15.97 -2.02 1.84
C TYR A 9 16.93 -0.98 2.43
N VAL A 10 16.43 0.24 2.66
CA VAL A 10 17.12 1.32 3.35
C VAL A 10 16.24 1.79 4.49
N GLY A 11 16.72 1.68 5.73
CA GLY A 11 15.96 2.09 6.90
C GLY A 11 16.45 1.43 8.17
N GLU A 12 15.65 1.59 9.21
CA GLU A 12 15.90 1.01 10.52
C GLU A 12 15.83 -0.52 10.49
N THR A 13 16.69 -1.17 11.28
CA THR A 13 16.67 -2.63 11.41
C THR A 13 16.71 -3.05 12.86
N LYS A 14 16.04 -4.15 13.17
CA LYS A 14 16.06 -4.79 14.49
C LYS A 14 16.22 -6.30 14.30
N ASN A 15 17.23 -6.89 14.94
CA ASN A 15 17.56 -8.32 14.83
C ASN A 15 17.73 -8.77 13.37
N GLY A 16 18.39 -7.96 12.55
CA GLY A 16 18.62 -8.25 11.13
C GLY A 16 17.37 -8.17 10.24
N LYS A 17 16.25 -7.63 10.73
CA LYS A 17 15.02 -7.46 9.97
C LYS A 17 14.62 -5.98 9.86
N PRO A 18 14.01 -5.54 8.74
CA PRO A 18 13.36 -4.24 8.65
C PRO A 18 12.40 -3.99 9.82
N SER A 19 12.54 -2.85 10.48
CA SER A 19 11.73 -2.48 11.65
C SER A 19 11.80 -0.98 11.84
N GLY A 20 10.69 -0.29 12.11
CA GLY A 20 10.67 1.18 12.15
C GLY A 20 10.47 1.76 10.74
N GLN A 21 10.95 2.97 10.48
CA GLN A 21 10.78 3.61 9.18
C GLN A 21 11.78 3.06 8.16
N GLY A 22 11.33 2.88 6.92
CA GLY A 22 12.23 2.52 5.84
C GLY A 22 11.62 2.58 4.45
N THR A 23 12.46 2.28 3.48
CA THR A 23 12.12 2.17 2.07
C THR A 23 12.60 0.84 1.54
N ILE A 24 11.70 0.09 0.91
CA ILE A 24 12.02 -1.08 0.11
C ILE A 24 11.84 -0.72 -1.37
N THR A 25 12.86 -0.99 -2.18
CA THR A 25 12.77 -1.04 -3.63
C THR A 25 12.75 -2.50 -4.02
N LEU A 26 11.66 -2.93 -4.64
CA LEU A 26 11.47 -4.28 -5.14
C LEU A 26 12.30 -4.48 -6.42
N SER A 27 12.67 -5.71 -6.72
CA SER A 27 13.52 -6.01 -7.90
C SER A 27 12.83 -5.76 -9.24
N ASP A 28 11.50 -5.76 -9.24
CA ASP A 28 10.68 -5.39 -10.41
C ASP A 28 10.58 -3.87 -10.64
N GLY A 29 11.07 -3.06 -9.70
CA GLY A 29 11.04 -1.59 -9.75
C GLY A 29 9.95 -0.96 -8.88
N GLY A 30 9.06 -1.76 -8.28
CA GLY A 30 8.09 -1.25 -7.30
C GLY A 30 8.77 -0.71 -6.05
N ASN A 31 8.08 0.14 -5.29
CA ASN A 31 8.63 0.64 -4.03
C ASN A 31 7.59 0.74 -2.93
N TYR A 32 8.04 0.55 -1.69
CA TYR A 32 7.27 0.88 -0.51
C TYR A 32 8.07 1.74 0.45
N VAL A 33 7.43 2.79 0.96
CA VAL A 33 7.98 3.71 1.95
C VAL A 33 7.03 3.77 3.12
N GLY A 34 7.51 3.42 4.32
CA GLY A 34 6.69 3.47 5.51
C GLY A 34 7.23 2.63 6.65
N GLU A 35 6.31 2.25 7.54
CA GLU A 35 6.59 1.52 8.75
C GLU A 35 6.76 0.01 8.51
N PHE A 36 7.75 -0.56 9.18
CA PHE A 36 8.04 -1.98 9.17
C PHE A 36 7.98 -2.56 10.58
N LYS A 37 7.51 -3.80 10.67
CA LYS A 37 7.59 -4.63 11.87
C LYS A 37 7.96 -6.05 11.49
N ASN A 38 9.04 -6.56 12.08
CA ASN A 38 9.53 -7.93 11.86
C ASN A 38 9.75 -8.27 10.36
N GLY A 39 10.24 -7.30 9.59
CA GLY A 39 10.54 -7.47 8.16
C GLY A 39 9.36 -7.27 7.21
N LYS A 40 8.20 -6.82 7.70
CA LYS A 40 7.01 -6.61 6.88
C LYS A 40 6.45 -5.19 7.03
N PRO A 41 5.87 -4.59 5.97
CA PRO A 41 5.03 -3.40 6.09
C PRO A 41 3.99 -3.55 7.21
N ASN A 42 3.96 -2.61 8.14
CA ASN A 42 3.10 -2.63 9.32
C ASN A 42 3.00 -1.23 9.93
N GLY A 43 1.81 -0.63 9.94
CA GLY A 43 1.62 0.80 10.27
C GLY A 43 1.27 1.61 9.02
N GLN A 44 1.66 2.87 8.97
CA GLN A 44 1.39 3.72 7.81
C GLN A 44 2.46 3.53 6.72
N GLY A 45 2.04 3.57 5.47
CA GLY A 45 2.97 3.54 4.36
C GLY A 45 2.35 3.74 2.99
N THR A 46 3.24 3.90 2.03
CA THR A 46 2.93 4.14 0.63
C THR A 46 3.58 3.06 -0.23
N MET A 47 2.79 2.36 -1.05
CA MET A 47 3.28 1.44 -2.08
C MET A 47 3.05 2.08 -3.45
N THR A 48 4.05 2.02 -4.32
CA THR A 48 3.91 2.30 -5.76
C THR A 48 4.20 1.02 -6.52
N LEU A 49 3.28 0.64 -7.41
CA LEU A 49 3.51 -0.52 -8.27
C LEU A 49 4.69 -0.28 -9.23
N PRO A 50 5.32 -1.35 -9.74
CA PRO A 50 6.54 -1.24 -10.55
C PRO A 50 6.37 -0.44 -11.84
N ASP A 51 5.18 -0.50 -12.43
CA ASP A 51 4.83 0.26 -13.64
C ASP A 51 4.42 1.71 -13.32
N GLY A 52 4.39 2.09 -12.04
CA GLY A 52 3.93 3.40 -11.58
C GLY A 52 2.44 3.65 -11.76
N THR A 53 1.66 2.65 -12.21
CA THR A 53 0.25 2.83 -12.61
C THR A 53 -0.68 3.05 -11.43
N THR A 54 -0.32 2.47 -10.27
CA THR A 54 -1.12 2.50 -9.06
C THR A 54 -0.25 2.82 -7.85
N LYS A 55 -0.80 3.66 -6.98
CA LYS A 55 -0.23 4.02 -5.68
C LYS A 55 -1.25 3.77 -4.59
N TYR A 56 -0.84 3.02 -3.56
CA TYR A 56 -1.61 2.87 -2.32
C TYR A 56 -0.98 3.69 -1.22
N ILE A 57 -1.79 4.43 -0.45
CA ILE A 57 -1.38 5.20 0.72
C ILE A 57 -2.33 4.85 1.85
N GLY A 58 -1.83 4.28 2.95
CA GLY A 58 -2.69 3.93 4.07
C GLY A 58 -2.07 2.99 5.07
N GLU A 59 -2.93 2.30 5.79
CA GLU A 59 -2.59 1.35 6.83
C GLU A 59 -2.17 -0.02 6.26
N TRP A 60 -1.13 -0.57 6.86
CA TRP A 60 -0.55 -1.86 6.54
C TRP A 60 -0.55 -2.76 7.75
N LYS A 61 -0.84 -4.04 7.52
CA LYS A 61 -0.71 -5.08 8.54
C LYS A 61 -0.13 -6.32 7.91
N ASN A 62 0.99 -6.79 8.48
CA ASN A 62 1.65 -8.02 8.07
C ASN A 62 1.97 -8.08 6.56
N GLY A 63 2.32 -6.94 5.96
CA GLY A 63 2.69 -6.84 4.55
C GLY A 63 1.51 -6.64 3.58
N LYS A 64 0.31 -6.37 4.09
CA LYS A 64 -0.89 -6.13 3.26
C LYS A 64 -1.57 -4.81 3.62
N PRO A 65 -2.21 -4.12 2.64
CA PRO A 65 -3.20 -3.09 2.92
C PRO A 65 -4.27 -3.59 3.89
N ASN A 66 -4.44 -2.90 5.01
CA ASN A 66 -5.36 -3.30 6.07
C ASN A 66 -5.67 -2.10 6.98
N GLY A 67 -6.93 -1.67 7.05
CA GLY A 67 -7.34 -0.42 7.67
C GLY A 67 -7.68 0.64 6.64
N GLN A 68 -7.63 1.92 7.03
CA GLN A 68 -7.95 3.03 6.13
C GLN A 68 -6.84 3.26 5.11
N GLY A 69 -7.24 3.55 3.86
CA GLY A 69 -6.30 3.89 2.81
C GLY A 69 -6.94 4.53 1.59
N THR A 70 -6.08 4.94 0.68
CA THR A 70 -6.43 5.46 -0.64
C THR A 70 -5.60 4.76 -1.68
N GLU A 71 -6.26 4.17 -2.68
CA GLU A 71 -5.62 3.66 -3.89
C GLU A 71 -5.88 4.65 -5.02
N ILE A 72 -4.83 5.06 -5.73
CA ILE A 72 -4.88 6.06 -6.81
C ILE A 72 -4.24 5.47 -8.05
N THR A 73 -4.96 5.53 -9.16
CA THR A 73 -4.43 5.17 -10.48
C THR A 73 -3.86 6.41 -11.19
N THR A 74 -2.95 6.20 -12.14
CA THR A 74 -2.32 7.27 -12.94
C THR A 74 -3.31 8.15 -13.72
N ASP A 75 -4.49 7.62 -14.06
CA ASP A 75 -5.55 8.40 -14.70
C ASP A 75 -6.26 9.38 -13.75
N GLY A 76 -5.94 9.32 -12.44
CA GLY A 76 -6.51 10.15 -11.37
C GLY A 76 -7.73 9.55 -10.69
N SER A 77 -8.22 8.39 -11.13
CA SER A 77 -9.27 7.66 -10.42
C SER A 77 -8.76 7.16 -9.06
N LYS A 78 -9.65 7.01 -8.09
CA LYS A 78 -9.24 6.58 -6.75
C LYS A 78 -10.33 5.82 -6.01
N PHE A 79 -9.90 4.91 -5.15
CA PHE A 79 -10.72 4.36 -4.07
C PHE A 79 -10.27 4.97 -2.75
N VAL A 80 -11.22 5.40 -1.93
CA VAL A 80 -10.96 5.87 -0.56
C VAL A 80 -11.81 5.05 0.39
N GLY A 81 -11.19 4.38 1.36
CA GLY A 81 -11.90 3.59 2.34
C GLY A 81 -11.06 2.58 3.10
N GLU A 82 -11.76 1.62 3.69
CA GLU A 82 -11.22 0.52 4.47
C GLU A 82 -10.81 -0.65 3.57
N PHE A 83 -9.65 -1.21 3.87
CA PHE A 83 -9.06 -2.38 3.26
C PHE A 83 -8.97 -3.51 4.30
N LYS A 84 -9.14 -4.74 3.85
CA LYS A 84 -8.91 -5.93 4.68
C LYS A 84 -8.15 -6.96 3.89
N ASP A 85 -6.92 -7.23 4.33
CA ASP A 85 -6.04 -8.26 3.77
C ASP A 85 -5.87 -8.15 2.25
N ASP A 86 -5.62 -6.92 1.76
CA ASP A 86 -5.43 -6.55 0.34
C ASP A 86 -6.73 -6.35 -0.48
N SER A 87 -7.91 -6.46 0.14
CA SER A 87 -9.20 -6.26 -0.53
C SER A 87 -9.92 -5.01 -0.05
N PHE A 88 -10.60 -4.29 -0.95
CA PHE A 88 -11.54 -3.23 -0.60
C PHE A 88 -12.69 -3.78 0.27
N LEU A 89 -12.99 -3.14 1.40
CA LEU A 89 -14.06 -3.56 2.31
C LEU A 89 -15.21 -2.55 2.33
N ASN A 90 -14.93 -1.31 2.74
CA ASN A 90 -15.93 -0.24 2.85
C ASN A 90 -15.34 1.04 2.26
N GLY A 91 -16.00 1.70 1.33
CA GLY A 91 -15.43 2.92 0.74
C GLY A 91 -16.16 3.45 -0.47
N THR A 92 -15.50 4.36 -1.18
CA THR A 92 -16.08 5.04 -2.34
C THR A 92 -15.07 5.09 -3.47
N PHE A 93 -15.52 4.73 -4.66
CA PHE A 93 -14.77 4.91 -5.90
C PHE A 93 -15.09 6.28 -6.48
N TYR A 94 -14.06 7.02 -6.84
CA TYR A 94 -14.14 8.32 -7.47
C TYR A 94 -13.53 8.25 -8.87
N ASP A 95 -14.14 8.95 -9.82
CA ASP A 95 -13.51 9.20 -11.11
C ASP A 95 -12.38 10.25 -10.98
N LYS A 96 -11.64 10.47 -12.08
CA LYS A 96 -10.56 11.46 -12.14
C LYS A 96 -10.99 12.91 -11.93
N LYS A 97 -12.29 13.21 -11.97
CA LYS A 97 -12.86 14.53 -11.69
C LYS A 97 -13.33 14.63 -10.23
N GLY A 98 -13.24 13.57 -9.45
CA GLY A 98 -13.70 13.50 -8.07
C GLY A 98 -15.20 13.19 -7.92
N ASN A 99 -15.89 12.78 -8.98
CA ASN A 99 -17.28 12.34 -8.87
C ASN A 99 -17.35 10.93 -8.34
N ILE A 100 -18.33 10.65 -7.48
CA ILE A 100 -18.60 9.31 -6.98
C ILE A 100 -19.06 8.42 -8.15
N LYS A 101 -18.37 7.29 -8.37
CA LYS A 101 -18.76 6.27 -9.35
C LYS A 101 -19.59 5.16 -8.71
N SER A 102 -19.18 4.72 -7.52
CA SER A 102 -19.84 3.64 -6.78
C SER A 102 -19.38 3.64 -5.33
N LYS A 103 -20.10 2.91 -4.48
CA LYS A 103 -19.70 2.64 -3.11
C LYS A 103 -19.42 1.15 -2.93
N MET A 104 -18.53 0.84 -2.00
CA MET A 104 -18.26 -0.50 -1.53
C MET A 104 -18.80 -0.60 -0.11
N LEU A 105 -19.59 -1.63 0.18
CA LEU A 105 -20.08 -1.94 1.52
C LEU A 105 -19.90 -3.43 1.79
N ASN A 106 -19.13 -3.76 2.83
CA ASN A 106 -18.82 -5.14 3.23
C ASN A 106 -18.30 -6.00 2.06
N GLY A 107 -17.46 -5.42 1.20
CA GLY A 107 -16.85 -6.09 0.04
C GLY A 107 -17.78 -6.29 -1.16
N LYS A 108 -18.95 -5.61 -1.19
CA LYS A 108 -19.88 -5.62 -2.32
C LYS A 108 -20.09 -4.21 -2.86
N ILE A 109 -20.14 -4.08 -4.19
CA ILE A 109 -20.47 -2.82 -4.85
C ILE A 109 -21.97 -2.55 -4.67
N GLU A 110 -22.28 -1.32 -4.26
CA GLU A 110 -23.62 -0.73 -4.21
C GLU A 110 -23.91 0.07 -5.49
#